data_AF-A0A970ZXT9-F1
#
_entry.id   AF-A0A970ZXT9-F1
#
_cell.length_a   1.000
_cell.length_b   1.000
_cell.length_c   1.000
_cell.angle_alpha   90.00
_cell.angle_beta   90.00
_cell.angle_gamma   90.00
#
_symmetry.space_group_name_H-M   'P 1'
#
loop_
_entity.id
_entity.type
_entity.pdbx_description
1 polymer ?
#
loop_
_entity_poly.entity_id
_entity_poly.type
_entity_poly.pdbx_seq_one_letter_code
_entity_poly.pdbx_strand_id
1 'polypeptide(L)'
;MIRPDGTIHFTEELLNLVDRFLEDYEDIEGTLKDELDRSLVTAYALCAINCDLELLSECLESQQIFGHLNPRRVLDECSDKNPETRARRRAEAIRALQQRSWYEADNN
;
A
#
# COMPACT_ATOMS: atom_id res chain seq x y z
N MET A 1 7.35 5.88 5.51
CA MET A 1 8.38 6.63 6.27
C MET A 1 9.69 6.74 5.49
N ILE A 2 10.50 7.73 5.85
CA ILE A 2 11.89 7.82 5.39
C ILE A 2 12.73 6.77 6.14
N ARG A 3 13.41 5.89 5.41
CA ARG A 3 14.30 4.84 5.92
C ARG A 3 15.73 5.39 6.11
N PRO A 4 16.58 4.73 6.94
CA PRO A 4 17.96 5.18 7.16
C PRO A 4 18.83 5.25 5.90
N ASP A 5 18.47 4.51 4.85
CA ASP A 5 19.13 4.53 3.54
C ASP A 5 18.62 5.67 2.62
N GLY A 6 17.78 6.57 3.14
CA GLY A 6 17.19 7.69 2.39
C GLY A 6 15.99 7.31 1.52
N THR A 7 15.59 6.04 1.50
CA THR A 7 14.43 5.59 0.72
C THR A 7 13.12 5.90 1.43
N ILE A 8 12.05 6.11 0.66
CA ILE A 8 10.70 6.38 1.20
C ILE A 8 9.84 5.15 0.94
N HIS A 9 9.36 4.51 2.00
CA HIS A 9 8.54 3.29 1.93
C HIS A 9 7.35 3.41 2.89
N PHE A 10 6.12 3.28 2.40
CA PHE A 10 4.89 3.44 3.20
C PHE A 10 4.17 2.12 3.53
N THR A 11 4.79 0.97 3.25
CA THR A 11 4.14 -0.34 3.39
C THR A 11 3.56 -0.56 4.78
N GLU A 12 4.31 -0.30 5.85
CA GLU A 12 3.80 -0.53 7.21
C GLU A 12 2.65 0.42 7.57
N GLU A 13 2.72 1.67 7.14
CA GLU A 13 1.68 2.67 7.38
C GLU A 13 0.39 2.33 6.65
N LEU A 14 0.49 1.84 5.41
CA LEU A 14 -0.65 1.37 4.64
C LEU A 14 -1.26 0.11 5.26
N LEU A 15 -0.44 -0.83 5.73
CA LEU A 15 -0.94 -2.04 6.39
C LEU A 15 -1.60 -1.71 7.74
N ASN A 16 -1.05 -0.78 8.52
CA ASN A 16 -1.68 -0.30 9.74
C ASN A 16 -3.01 0.42 9.49
N LEU A 17 -3.13 1.13 8.36
CA LEU A 17 -4.40 1.73 7.94
C LEU A 17 -5.42 0.65 7.57
N VAL A 18 -4.99 -0.42 6.90
CA VAL A 18 -5.83 -1.59 6.63
C VAL A 18 -6.25 -2.30 7.92
N ASP A 19 -5.32 -2.50 8.87
CA ASP A 19 -5.63 -3.10 10.17
C ASP A 19 -6.75 -2.32 10.87
N ARG A 20 -6.65 -0.99 10.89
CA ARG A 20 -7.69 -0.11 11.45
C ARG A 20 -9.00 -0.19 10.68
N PHE A 21 -8.95 -0.23 9.34
CA PHE A 21 -10.14 -0.41 8.53
C PHE A 21 -10.84 -1.73 8.83
N LEU A 22 -10.09 -2.82 9.05
CA LEU A 22 -10.66 -4.12 9.41
C LEU A 22 -11.36 -4.09 10.77
N GLU A 23 -10.77 -3.41 11.76
CA GLU A 23 -11.41 -3.17 13.06
C GLU A 23 -12.75 -2.43 12.89
N ASP A 24 -12.74 -1.32 12.16
CA ASP A 24 -13.95 -0.53 11.89
C ASP A 24 -15.00 -1.34 11.10
N TYR A 25 -14.56 -2.19 10.16
CA TYR A 25 -15.44 -3.05 9.36
C TYR A 25 -16.11 -4.12 10.23
N GLU A 26 -15.35 -4.80 11.08
CA GLU A 26 -15.89 -5.83 11.99
C GLU A 26 -16.84 -5.25 13.04
N ASP A 27 -16.60 -4.02 13.49
CA ASP A 27 -17.50 -3.30 14.39
C ASP A 27 -18.87 -2.98 13.75
N ILE A 28 -18.90 -2.75 12.43
CA ILE A 28 -20.12 -2.38 11.68
C ILE A 28 -20.85 -3.61 11.13
N GLU A 29 -20.12 -4.50 10.46
CA GLU A 29 -20.68 -5.63 9.68
C GLU A 29 -20.61 -6.97 10.44
N GLY A 30 -19.88 -7.01 11.56
CA GLY A 30 -19.63 -8.21 12.35
C GLY A 30 -18.32 -8.91 12.00
N THR A 31 -17.90 -9.83 12.87
CA THR A 31 -16.61 -10.54 12.79
C THR A 31 -16.44 -11.31 11.48
N LEU A 32 -15.27 -11.19 10.87
CA LEU A 32 -14.86 -11.94 9.69
C LEU A 32 -14.59 -13.40 10.07
N LYS A 33 -15.17 -14.34 9.33
CA LYS A 33 -15.29 -15.74 9.78
C LYS A 33 -14.03 -16.56 9.53
N ASP A 34 -13.31 -16.23 8.49
CA ASP A 34 -12.12 -16.96 8.07
C ASP A 34 -11.09 -16.04 7.38
N GLU A 35 -9.94 -16.61 7.07
CA GLU A 35 -8.83 -15.89 6.43
C GLU A 35 -9.17 -15.43 5.01
N LEU A 36 -10.09 -16.11 4.31
CA LEU A 36 -10.50 -15.71 2.97
C LEU A 36 -11.33 -14.43 3.04
N ASP A 37 -12.33 -14.38 3.93
CA ASP A 37 -13.13 -13.18 4.19
C ASP A 37 -12.22 -11.99 4.54
N ARG A 38 -11.26 -12.21 5.46
CA ARG A 38 -10.28 -11.18 5.84
C ARG A 38 -9.42 -10.71 4.67
N SER A 39 -8.97 -11.64 3.83
CA SER A 39 -8.16 -11.31 2.65
C SER A 39 -8.94 -10.53 1.60
N LEU A 40 -10.22 -10.86 1.39
CA LEU A 40 -11.10 -10.15 0.46
C LEU A 40 -11.40 -8.72 0.94
N VAL A 41 -11.71 -8.55 2.22
CA VAL A 41 -11.94 -7.23 2.82
C VAL A 41 -10.65 -6.40 2.83
N THR A 42 -9.50 -7.02 3.07
CA THR A 42 -8.19 -6.38 2.93
C THR A 42 -7.94 -5.89 1.51
N ALA A 43 -8.22 -6.73 0.50
CA ALA A 43 -8.08 -6.34 -0.90
C ALA A 43 -9.02 -5.17 -1.27
N TYR A 44 -10.25 -5.18 -0.74
CA TYR A 44 -11.19 -4.07 -0.88
C TYR A 44 -10.64 -2.76 -0.27
N ALA A 45 -10.12 -2.83 0.95
CA ALA A 45 -9.51 -1.67 1.64
C ALA A 45 -8.34 -1.09 0.84
N LEU A 46 -7.45 -1.95 0.32
CA LEU A 46 -6.32 -1.52 -0.51
C LEU A 46 -6.78 -0.83 -1.80
N CYS A 47 -7.84 -1.31 -2.44
CA CYS A 47 -8.44 -0.64 -3.61
C CYS A 47 -8.98 0.74 -3.26
N ALA A 48 -9.69 0.88 -2.13
CA ALA A 48 -10.22 2.16 -1.66
C ALA A 48 -9.09 3.16 -1.35
N ILE A 49 -8.05 2.71 -0.64
CA ILE A 49 -6.86 3.52 -0.33
C ILE A 49 -6.17 3.97 -1.63
N ASN A 50 -6.03 3.09 -2.62
CA ASN A 50 -5.41 3.46 -3.89
C ASN A 50 -6.22 4.54 -4.62
N CYS A 51 -7.56 4.42 -4.62
CA CYS A 51 -8.45 5.44 -5.18
C CYS A 51 -8.25 6.81 -4.50
N ASP A 52 -8.19 6.85 -3.17
CA ASP A 52 -7.96 8.09 -2.42
C ASP A 52 -6.58 8.68 -2.70
N LEU A 53 -5.53 7.84 -2.78
CA LEU A 53 -4.17 8.30 -3.11
C LEU A 53 -4.08 8.90 -4.51
N GLU A 54 -4.76 8.30 -5.50
CA GLU A 54 -4.85 8.84 -6.86
C GLU A 54 -5.58 10.18 -6.86
N LEU A 55 -6.74 10.28 -6.21
CA LEU A 55 -7.52 11.50 -6.13
C LEU A 55 -6.75 12.64 -5.46
N LEU A 56 -6.09 12.35 -4.32
CA LEU A 56 -5.26 13.33 -3.62
C LEU A 56 -4.10 13.82 -4.50
N SER A 57 -3.48 12.90 -5.26
CA SER A 57 -2.40 13.25 -6.19
C SER A 57 -2.91 14.17 -7.31
N GLU A 58 -4.06 13.85 -7.92
CA GLU A 58 -4.69 14.68 -8.95
C GLU A 58 -5.05 16.08 -8.43
N CYS A 59 -5.63 16.17 -7.22
CA CYS A 59 -5.93 17.43 -6.59
C CYS A 59 -4.66 18.28 -6.38
N LEU A 60 -3.56 17.68 -5.94
CA LEU A 60 -2.31 18.38 -5.71
C LEU A 60 -1.58 18.75 -7.01
N GLU A 61 -1.68 17.94 -8.05
CA GLU A 61 -1.15 18.27 -9.39
C GLU A 61 -1.82 19.51 -9.99
N SER A 62 -3.12 19.69 -9.73
CA SER A 62 -3.86 20.88 -10.18
C SER A 62 -3.36 22.18 -9.53
N GLN A 63 -2.66 22.06 -8.38
CA GLN A 63 -2.01 23.17 -7.71
C GLN A 63 -0.61 23.33 -8.33
N GLN A 64 -0.47 24.30 -9.23
CA GLN A 64 0.70 24.61 -10.08
C GLN A 64 1.98 25.03 -9.31
N ILE A 65 2.20 24.50 -8.10
CA ILE A 65 3.25 24.89 -7.16
C ILE A 65 4.56 24.15 -7.46
N PHE A 66 4.52 22.92 -7.97
CA PHE A 66 5.72 22.10 -8.10
C PHE A 66 6.61 22.40 -9.32
N GLY A 67 6.25 23.38 -10.17
CA GLY A 67 7.09 23.80 -11.30
C GLY A 67 7.49 22.64 -12.21
N HIS A 68 8.76 22.22 -12.15
CA HIS A 68 9.34 21.12 -12.94
C HIS A 68 9.35 19.76 -12.23
N LEU A 69 8.97 19.70 -10.96
CA LEU A 69 8.86 18.46 -10.18
C LEU A 69 7.43 17.94 -10.34
N ASN A 70 7.21 17.02 -11.27
CA ASN A 70 5.91 16.38 -11.39
C ASN A 70 5.75 15.33 -10.26
N PRO A 71 4.75 15.41 -9.36
CA PRO A 71 4.51 14.38 -8.34
C PRO A 71 4.30 12.99 -8.95
N ARG A 72 3.73 12.89 -10.16
CA ARG A 72 3.66 11.64 -10.93
C ARG A 72 5.02 11.04 -11.23
N ARG A 73 6.11 11.82 -11.22
CA ARG A 73 7.46 11.29 -11.38
C ARG A 73 7.87 10.37 -10.23
N VAL A 74 7.37 10.59 -9.01
CA VAL A 74 7.56 9.68 -7.88
C VAL A 74 6.76 8.39 -8.08
N LEU A 75 5.58 8.48 -8.69
CA LEU A 75 4.76 7.32 -9.06
C LEU A 75 5.42 6.52 -10.20
N ASP A 76 5.98 7.21 -11.19
CA ASP A 76 6.79 6.64 -12.28
C ASP A 76 8.08 5.99 -11.75
N GLU A 77 8.72 6.61 -10.75
CA GLU A 77 9.88 6.07 -10.02
C GLU A 77 9.50 4.91 -9.09
N CYS A 78 8.25 4.83 -8.61
CA CYS A 78 7.73 3.66 -7.89
C CYS A 78 7.40 2.49 -8.83
N SER A 79 6.95 2.81 -10.05
CA SER A 79 6.75 1.85 -11.14
C SER A 79 8.04 1.58 -11.92
N ASP A 80 9.20 1.99 -11.38
CA ASP A 80 10.44 2.14 -12.12
C ASP A 80 10.87 0.90 -12.91
N LYS A 81 11.47 1.22 -14.06
CA LYS A 81 12.08 0.33 -15.05
C LYS A 81 13.34 -0.39 -14.55
N ASN A 82 13.70 -0.24 -13.27
CA ASN A 82 14.82 -0.95 -12.63
C ASN A 82 14.33 -2.21 -11.91
N PRO A 83 14.57 -3.41 -12.48
CA PRO A 83 14.07 -4.67 -11.93
C PRO A 83 14.54 -4.96 -10.50
N GLU A 84 15.75 -4.54 -10.14
CA GLU A 84 16.35 -4.83 -8.83
C GLU A 84 15.66 -4.04 -7.70
N THR A 85 15.44 -2.73 -7.92
CA THR A 85 14.71 -1.89 -6.97
C THR A 85 13.28 -2.38 -6.79
N ARG A 86 12.62 -2.78 -7.88
CA ARG A 86 11.27 -3.34 -7.84
C ARG A 86 11.22 -4.68 -7.09
N ALA A 87 12.18 -5.57 -7.34
CA ALA A 87 12.28 -6.86 -6.64
C ALA A 87 12.49 -6.68 -5.14
N ARG A 88 13.36 -5.74 -4.73
CA ARG A 88 13.58 -5.40 -3.32
C ARG A 88 12.31 -4.88 -2.65
N ARG A 89 11.63 -3.91 -3.26
CA ARG A 89 10.37 -3.36 -2.74
C ARG A 89 9.27 -4.43 -2.64
N ARG A 90 9.18 -5.32 -3.64
CA ARG A 90 8.25 -6.46 -3.60
C ARG A 90 8.57 -7.42 -2.46
N ALA A 91 9.84 -7.75 -2.24
CA ALA A 91 10.26 -8.63 -1.14
C ALA A 91 9.94 -8.02 0.24
N GLU A 92 10.10 -6.70 0.40
CA GLU A 92 9.69 -6.00 1.62
C GLU A 92 8.18 -6.05 1.84
N ALA A 93 7.39 -5.81 0.79
CA ALA A 93 5.93 -5.92 0.86
C ALA A 93 5.47 -7.34 1.23
N ILE A 94 6.05 -8.37 0.61
CA ILE A 94 5.76 -9.77 0.93
C ILE A 94 6.06 -10.08 2.40
N ARG A 95 7.21 -9.65 2.92
CA ARG A 95 7.56 -9.87 4.34
C ARG A 95 6.55 -9.22 5.28
N ALA A 96 6.13 -7.99 4.98
CA ALA A 96 5.17 -7.25 5.80
C ALA A 96 3.78 -7.92 5.79
N LEU A 97 3.37 -8.48 4.64
CA LEU A 97 2.13 -9.26 4.51
C LEU A 97 2.20 -10.61 5.24
N GLN A 98 3.34 -11.31 5.15
CA GLN A 98 3.57 -12.58 5.86
C GLN A 98 3.51 -12.43 7.37
N GLN A 99 4.07 -11.34 7.92
CA GLN A 99 4.01 -11.05 9.35
C GLN A 99 2.58 -10.89 9.88
N ARG A 100 1.63 -10.57 9.01
CA ARG A 100 0.21 -10.41 9.34
C ARG A 100 -0.63 -11.63 8.94
N SER A 101 0.00 -12.69 8.43
CA SER A 101 -0.67 -13.87 7.86
C SER A 101 -1.58 -13.53 6.66
N TRP A 102 -1.28 -12.47 5.92
CA TRP A 102 -2.07 -12.03 4.76
C TRP A 102 -1.52 -12.56 3.43
N TYR A 103 -0.41 -13.29 3.49
CA TYR A 103 0.25 -13.85 2.33
C TYR A 103 1.02 -15.10 2.73
N GLU A 104 0.69 -16.24 2.14
CA GLU A 104 1.50 -17.45 2.24
C GLU A 104 2.50 -17.49 1.09
N ALA A 105 3.77 -17.81 1.37
CA ALA A 105 4.70 -18.12 0.29
C ALA A 105 4.28 -19.45 -0.34
N ASP A 106 4.04 -19.45 -1.65
CA ASP A 106 3.89 -20.69 -2.42
C ASP A 106 5.12 -21.57 -2.17
N ASN A 107 4.94 -22.67 -1.45
CA ASN A 107 5.93 -23.72 -1.34
C ASN A 107 5.87 -24.54 -2.63
N ASN A 108 6.57 -24.08 -3.67
CA ASN A 108 6.85 -24.88 -4.86
C ASN A 108 8.30 -24.69 -5.33
#